data_AF-A0A833ASR9-F1
#
_entry.id   AF-A0A833ASR9-F1
#
_cell.length_a   1.000
_cell.length_b   1.000
_cell.length_c   1.000
_cell.angle_alpha   90.00
_cell.angle_beta   90.00
_cell.angle_gamma   90.00
#
_symmetry.space_group_name_H-M   'P 1'
#
loop_
_entity.id
_entity.type
_entity.pdbx_description
1 polymer ?
#
loop_
_entity_poly.entity_id
_entity_poly.type
_entity_poly.pdbx_seq_one_letter_code
_entity_poly.pdbx_strand_id
1 'polypeptide(L)'
;MAKLLTLLSGLLLLFSCENNSMSSLELTAPENSTSLDKSAAQSRGTALALDGDGDYVVIPDSPSLDMPNSFTITAWIFLNEYTEWASVVTKGTDDNNYTIHQSGPDVGSEFGHLRFTGAPPVWPGFLESNTQIPLDEWHHVAITWDGTTLKFYLDGQADGEHALTGPLGTNDEPLHIGADFPGGDEFWNGAIDEVKLWNVALSQKHVKTAMNGHSSPRANALAGIWTFGEGSGTAVNDRSTNNNDGVLVGDATWTD
;
A
#
# COMPACT_ATOMS: atom_id res chain seq x y z
N MET A 1 3.13 17.27 -54.21
CA MET A 1 1.85 16.87 -53.61
C MET A 1 2.14 15.79 -52.58
N ALA A 2 2.05 16.09 -51.29
CA ALA A 2 2.21 15.08 -50.24
C ALA A 2 0.84 14.48 -49.90
N LYS A 3 0.73 13.15 -49.88
CA LYS A 3 -0.45 12.42 -49.38
C LYS A 3 -0.30 12.26 -47.87
N LEU A 4 -1.28 12.74 -47.12
CA LEU A 4 -1.39 12.52 -45.68
C LEU A 4 -1.96 11.11 -45.43
N LEU A 5 -1.24 10.26 -44.71
CA LEU A 5 -1.76 8.99 -44.20
C LEU A 5 -1.68 9.05 -42.67
N THR A 6 -2.84 9.03 -42.02
CA THR A 6 -2.96 9.06 -40.56
C THR A 6 -2.71 7.67 -39.99
N LEU A 7 -1.84 7.52 -39.01
CA LEU A 7 -1.71 6.33 -38.16
C LEU A 7 -1.98 6.74 -36.70
N LEU A 8 -2.83 5.96 -36.03
CA LEU A 8 -3.04 6.05 -34.58
C LEU A 8 -1.72 5.75 -33.85
N SER A 9 -1.56 6.38 -32.69
CA SER A 9 -0.38 6.39 -31.80
C SER A 9 0.82 7.21 -32.28
N GLY A 10 0.77 8.52 -32.02
CA GLY A 10 1.77 9.21 -31.19
C GLY A 10 3.24 9.27 -31.58
N LEU A 11 3.64 8.97 -32.83
CA LEU A 11 5.02 9.20 -33.26
C LEU A 11 5.07 9.78 -34.68
N LEU A 12 5.46 11.05 -34.81
CA LEU A 12 5.62 11.73 -36.09
C LEU A 12 7.08 11.58 -36.56
N LEU A 13 7.31 10.73 -37.56
CA LEU A 13 8.58 10.67 -38.28
C LEU A 13 8.45 11.45 -39.60
N LEU A 14 9.25 12.50 -39.77
CA LEU A 14 9.38 13.22 -41.03
C LEU A 14 10.66 12.77 -41.73
N PHE A 15 10.55 12.24 -42.95
CA PHE A 15 11.68 12.04 -43.86
C PHE A 15 11.58 13.09 -44.97
N SER A 16 12.68 13.80 -45.24
CA SER A 16 12.86 14.47 -46.53
C SER A 16 13.88 13.69 -47.36
N CYS A 17 13.58 13.52 -48.64
CA CYS A 17 14.52 12.95 -49.62
C CYS A 17 15.02 14.07 -50.50
N GLU A 18 16.31 14.37 -50.44
CA GLU A 18 17.01 14.98 -51.57
C GLU A 18 18.28 14.16 -51.87
N ASN A 19 18.40 13.76 -53.14
CA ASN A 19 19.59 13.13 -53.74
C ASN A 19 20.01 11.74 -53.24
N ASN A 20 19.03 10.84 -53.08
CA ASN A 20 19.21 9.38 -53.08
C ASN A 20 20.32 8.80 -52.17
N SER A 21 20.50 9.37 -50.97
CA SER A 21 21.15 8.69 -49.84
C SER A 21 20.43 9.01 -48.53
N MET A 22 20.30 8.02 -47.64
CA MET A 22 19.74 8.21 -46.29
C MET A 22 20.89 8.44 -45.30
N SER A 23 20.85 9.56 -44.58
CA SER A 23 21.65 9.78 -43.36
C SER A 23 20.72 10.11 -42.20
N SER A 24 21.03 9.59 -41.01
CA SER A 24 20.34 9.89 -39.77
C SER A 24 20.82 11.24 -39.22
N LEU A 25 19.90 12.18 -39.00
CA LEU A 25 20.15 13.41 -38.24
C LEU A 25 19.87 13.14 -36.75
N GLU A 26 20.89 13.20 -35.91
CA GLU A 26 20.71 13.31 -34.46
C GLU A 26 20.21 14.73 -34.14
N LEU A 27 19.10 14.84 -33.40
CA LEU A 27 18.62 16.12 -32.89
C LEU A 27 19.07 16.27 -31.43
N THR A 28 19.99 17.19 -31.18
CA THR A 28 20.33 17.66 -29.83
C THR A 28 19.16 18.46 -29.25
N ALA A 29 18.80 18.18 -28.00
CA ALA A 29 17.68 18.86 -27.32
C ALA A 29 17.98 20.36 -27.10
N PRO A 30 17.01 21.26 -27.31
CA PRO A 30 17.17 22.66 -26.94
C PRO A 30 17.02 22.83 -25.42
N GLU A 31 17.95 23.54 -24.80
CA GLU A 31 17.81 23.97 -23.41
C GLU A 31 16.75 25.07 -23.27
N ASN A 32 15.87 24.84 -22.29
CA ASN A 32 15.14 25.84 -21.52
C ASN A 32 14.01 26.63 -22.23
N SER A 33 12.78 26.12 -22.13
CA SER A 33 11.59 26.89 -21.70
C SER A 33 10.32 26.07 -21.85
N THR A 34 9.97 25.31 -20.82
CA THR A 34 8.56 25.02 -20.54
C THR A 34 8.37 25.20 -19.06
N SER A 35 7.63 26.25 -18.71
CA SER A 35 6.96 26.36 -17.43
C SER A 35 6.34 25.01 -17.09
N LEU A 36 6.88 24.35 -16.06
CA LEU A 36 6.17 23.28 -15.40
C LEU A 36 4.87 23.92 -14.93
N ASP A 37 3.80 23.58 -15.63
CA ASP A 37 2.44 23.86 -15.23
C ASP A 37 2.29 23.29 -13.81
N LYS A 38 2.32 24.18 -12.81
CA LYS A 38 2.04 23.86 -11.40
C LYS A 38 0.53 23.60 -11.22
N SER A 39 -0.09 22.87 -12.13
CA SER A 39 -1.48 22.41 -12.01
C SER A 39 -1.65 20.89 -12.15
N ALA A 40 -0.55 20.13 -12.31
CA ALA A 40 -0.53 18.72 -11.91
C ALA A 40 -0.05 18.58 -10.46
N ALA A 41 -0.60 19.38 -9.54
CA ALA A 41 -0.81 18.86 -8.20
C ALA A 41 -1.86 17.77 -8.39
N GLN A 42 -1.42 16.53 -8.56
CA GLN A 42 -2.28 15.37 -8.43
C GLN A 42 -3.07 15.60 -7.15
N SER A 43 -4.38 15.86 -7.26
CA SER A 43 -5.22 15.98 -6.07
C SER A 43 -4.91 14.74 -5.25
N ARG A 44 -4.35 14.94 -4.05
CA ARG A 44 -4.29 13.86 -3.09
C ARG A 44 -5.74 13.39 -2.98
N GLY A 45 -5.97 12.10 -3.23
CA GLY A 45 -7.32 11.56 -3.17
C GLY A 45 -7.87 11.73 -1.76
N THR A 46 -9.11 11.34 -1.56
CA THR A 46 -9.62 11.21 -0.19
C THR A 46 -8.94 10.03 0.50
N ALA A 47 -8.74 10.13 1.80
CA ALA A 47 -8.29 9.08 2.69
C ALA A 47 -9.39 8.73 3.71
N LEU A 48 -9.25 7.60 4.38
CA LEU A 48 -10.13 7.21 5.48
C LEU A 48 -9.60 7.79 6.80
N ALA A 49 -10.38 8.65 7.45
CA ALA A 49 -10.09 9.18 8.79
C ALA A 49 -10.76 8.30 9.85
N LEU A 50 -9.97 7.89 10.84
CA LEU A 50 -10.31 6.95 11.91
C LEU A 50 -9.93 7.61 13.24
N ASP A 51 -10.85 7.63 14.20
CA ASP A 51 -10.68 8.42 15.44
C ASP A 51 -10.12 7.62 16.63
N GLY A 52 -9.85 6.33 16.43
CA GLY A 52 -9.41 5.41 17.48
C GLY A 52 -10.56 4.77 18.28
N ASP A 53 -11.82 4.90 17.86
CA ASP A 53 -12.98 4.32 18.55
C ASP A 53 -14.01 3.71 17.57
N GLY A 54 -14.00 2.38 17.40
CA GLY A 54 -15.08 1.67 16.71
C GLY A 54 -15.09 1.77 15.17
N ASP A 55 -14.16 2.53 14.60
CA ASP A 55 -14.05 2.82 13.17
C ASP A 55 -13.09 1.88 12.44
N TYR A 56 -13.56 1.22 11.37
CA TYR A 56 -12.73 0.36 10.52
C TYR A 56 -13.47 -0.10 9.25
N VAL A 57 -12.75 -0.67 8.30
CA VAL A 57 -13.33 -1.33 7.13
C VAL A 57 -13.34 -2.84 7.33
N VAL A 58 -14.48 -3.47 7.05
CA VAL A 58 -14.60 -4.93 6.95
C VAL A 58 -14.62 -5.33 5.49
N ILE A 59 -13.71 -6.24 5.11
CA ILE A 59 -13.68 -6.87 3.79
C ILE A 59 -13.96 -8.36 3.99
N PRO A 60 -15.01 -8.91 3.36
CA PRO A 60 -15.33 -10.34 3.46
C PRO A 60 -14.15 -11.22 3.04
N ASP A 61 -14.08 -12.40 3.64
CA ASP A 61 -13.07 -13.38 3.30
C ASP A 61 -13.06 -13.74 1.81
N SER A 62 -11.86 -14.03 1.31
CA SER A 62 -11.60 -14.38 -0.08
C SER A 62 -10.30 -15.17 -0.19
N PRO A 63 -10.25 -16.24 -1.01
CA PRO A 63 -9.02 -17.01 -1.23
C PRO A 63 -7.84 -16.19 -1.76
N SER A 64 -8.10 -15.00 -2.33
CA SER A 64 -7.05 -14.09 -2.79
C SER A 64 -6.31 -13.38 -1.65
N LEU A 65 -6.92 -13.32 -0.46
CA LEU A 65 -6.36 -12.75 0.77
C LEU A 65 -5.61 -13.80 1.60
N ASP A 66 -5.78 -15.09 1.27
CA ASP A 66 -4.96 -16.17 1.85
C ASP A 66 -3.57 -16.21 1.19
N MET A 67 -2.57 -15.64 1.88
CA MET A 67 -1.21 -15.49 1.37
C MET A 67 -0.16 -16.30 2.16
N PRO A 68 -0.26 -17.65 2.19
CA PRO A 68 0.54 -18.48 3.09
C PRO A 68 2.03 -18.57 2.72
N ASN A 69 2.41 -18.25 1.49
CA ASN A 69 3.77 -18.51 0.98
C ASN A 69 4.66 -17.28 0.92
N SER A 70 4.07 -16.12 0.64
CA SER A 70 4.76 -14.83 0.52
C SER A 70 3.72 -13.74 0.37
N PHE A 71 4.04 -12.54 0.83
CA PHE A 71 3.16 -11.39 0.63
C PHE A 71 3.92 -10.06 0.58
N THR A 72 3.19 -9.03 0.16
CA THR A 72 3.49 -7.63 0.45
C THR A 72 2.22 -6.93 0.87
N ILE A 73 2.29 -6.11 1.91
CA ILE A 73 1.21 -5.23 2.34
C ILE A 73 1.79 -3.83 2.44
N THR A 74 1.11 -2.84 1.86
CA THR A 74 1.51 -1.43 1.93
C THR A 74 0.32 -0.56 2.25
N ALA A 75 0.57 0.58 2.89
CA ALA A 75 -0.42 1.63 3.10
C ALA A 75 0.29 2.98 3.21
N TRP A 76 -0.42 4.05 2.83
CA TRP A 76 -0.14 5.38 3.36
C TRP A 76 -0.87 5.51 4.69
N ILE A 77 -0.18 6.00 5.71
CA ILE A 77 -0.72 6.18 7.05
C ILE A 77 -0.41 7.58 7.57
N PHE A 78 -1.33 8.10 8.37
CA PHE A 78 -1.17 9.25 9.24
C PHE A 78 -1.52 8.77 10.64
N LEU A 79 -0.64 9.00 11.62
CA LEU A 79 -0.83 8.55 13.00
C LEU A 79 -0.88 9.78 13.92
N ASN A 80 -1.98 9.93 14.66
CA ASN A 80 -2.17 11.06 15.59
C ASN A 80 -1.48 10.79 16.94
N GLU A 81 -1.52 9.55 17.41
CA GLU A 81 -0.99 9.16 18.71
C GLU A 81 -0.57 7.68 18.72
N TYR A 82 0.32 7.33 19.65
CA TYR A 82 0.62 5.92 19.93
C TYR A 82 -0.36 5.38 20.99
N THR A 83 -1.37 4.65 20.55
CA THR A 83 -2.27 3.85 21.41
C THR A 83 -1.64 2.49 21.72
N GLU A 84 -2.12 1.78 22.76
CA GLU A 84 -1.56 0.48 23.21
C GLU A 84 -1.31 -0.47 22.04
N TRP A 85 -2.34 -0.78 21.26
CA TRP A 85 -2.25 -1.44 19.96
C TRP A 85 -3.18 -0.74 18.97
N ALA A 86 -2.73 -0.56 17.73
CA ALA A 86 -3.59 -0.07 16.65
C ALA A 86 -3.19 -0.69 15.31
N SER A 87 -4.16 -1.35 14.68
CA SER A 87 -3.94 -2.10 13.45
C SER A 87 -4.20 -1.26 12.20
N VAL A 88 -3.28 -1.37 11.24
CA VAL A 88 -3.45 -0.85 9.88
C VAL A 88 -4.25 -1.87 9.07
N VAL A 89 -3.81 -3.13 9.08
CA VAL A 89 -4.45 -4.25 8.36
C VAL A 89 -4.33 -5.53 9.19
N THR A 90 -5.44 -6.24 9.40
CA THR A 90 -5.51 -7.53 10.10
C THR A 90 -6.31 -8.55 9.28
N LYS A 91 -5.87 -9.82 9.22
CA LYS A 91 -6.63 -10.93 8.59
C LYS A 91 -6.85 -12.11 9.54
N GLY A 92 -7.72 -11.99 10.53
CA GLY A 92 -8.01 -13.04 11.52
C GLY A 92 -7.30 -12.81 12.87
N THR A 93 -7.12 -13.85 13.70
CA THR A 93 -6.55 -13.76 15.06
C THR A 93 -5.02 -13.80 15.18
N ASP A 94 -4.46 -13.24 16.26
CA ASP A 94 -3.02 -13.16 16.53
C ASP A 94 -2.17 -14.43 16.30
N ASP A 95 -2.76 -15.62 16.45
CA ASP A 95 -2.09 -16.91 16.35
C ASP A 95 -2.22 -17.58 14.97
N ASN A 96 -2.93 -16.97 14.01
CA ASN A 96 -3.24 -17.61 12.73
C ASN A 96 -3.49 -16.62 11.57
N ASN A 97 -2.49 -15.84 11.13
CA ASN A 97 -2.48 -15.00 9.90
C ASN A 97 -1.28 -14.00 9.82
N TYR A 98 -1.54 -12.80 9.28
CA TYR A 98 -0.76 -11.58 9.23
C TYR A 98 -1.57 -10.39 9.80
N THR A 99 -0.91 -9.60 10.66
CA THR A 99 -1.37 -8.29 11.12
C THR A 99 -0.24 -7.30 11.01
N ILE A 100 -0.56 -6.08 10.56
CA ILE A 100 0.34 -4.93 10.58
C ILE A 100 -0.27 -3.87 11.48
N HIS A 101 0.48 -3.49 12.51
CA HIS A 101 0.01 -2.58 13.53
C HIS A 101 1.16 -1.73 14.08
N GLN A 102 0.82 -0.78 14.94
CA GLN A 102 1.76 -0.06 15.81
C GLN A 102 1.41 -0.37 17.27
N SER A 103 2.32 -0.09 18.21
CA SER A 103 2.00 -0.13 19.64
C SER A 103 2.45 1.11 20.40
N GLY A 104 1.79 1.34 21.53
CA GLY A 104 2.04 2.41 22.47
C GLY A 104 3.10 2.07 23.51
N PRO A 105 3.47 3.06 24.34
CA PRO A 105 4.50 2.91 25.38
C PRO A 105 4.14 1.89 26.47
N ASP A 106 2.87 1.54 26.62
CA ASP A 106 2.41 0.59 27.65
C ASP A 106 2.74 -0.88 27.31
N VAL A 107 3.11 -1.17 26.05
CA VAL A 107 3.40 -2.53 25.55
C VAL A 107 4.87 -2.94 25.73
N GLY A 108 5.80 -2.02 26.00
CA GLY A 108 7.22 -2.36 26.14
C GLY A 108 8.19 -1.17 26.13
N SER A 109 9.51 -1.46 26.09
CA SER A 109 10.55 -0.41 26.14
C SER A 109 10.71 0.39 24.84
N GLU A 110 10.25 -0.15 23.71
CA GLU A 110 10.23 0.52 22.40
C GLU A 110 8.78 0.52 21.88
N PHE A 111 8.32 1.66 21.34
CA PHE A 111 6.93 1.92 20.94
C PHE A 111 6.88 2.79 19.69
N GLY A 112 5.75 2.75 18.99
CA GLY A 112 5.49 3.50 17.76
C GLY A 112 6.20 2.97 16.53
N HIS A 113 6.79 1.78 16.61
CA HIS A 113 7.40 1.09 15.46
C HIS A 113 6.33 0.37 14.63
N LEU A 114 6.60 0.21 13.34
CA LEU A 114 5.79 -0.67 12.50
C LEU A 114 6.02 -2.11 12.94
N ARG A 115 4.96 -2.84 13.23
CA ARG A 115 5.02 -4.19 13.76
C ARG A 115 4.27 -5.19 12.90
N PHE A 116 4.75 -6.43 12.97
CA PHE A 116 4.11 -7.60 12.40
C PHE A 116 3.83 -8.63 13.49
N THR A 117 2.58 -9.03 13.60
CA THR A 117 2.14 -10.23 14.33
C THR A 117 1.56 -11.25 13.37
N GLY A 118 1.53 -12.51 13.80
CA GLY A 118 1.03 -13.61 13.00
C GLY A 118 1.35 -14.99 13.59
N ALA A 119 1.05 -16.01 12.79
CA ALA A 119 1.20 -17.41 13.21
C ALA A 119 2.63 -17.74 13.74
N PRO A 120 2.78 -18.79 14.57
CA PRO A 120 4.08 -19.22 15.05
C PRO A 120 5.14 -19.34 13.93
N PRO A 121 6.39 -18.89 14.16
CA PRO A 121 6.99 -18.64 15.48
C PRO A 121 6.84 -17.21 16.02
N VAL A 122 6.08 -16.32 15.39
CA VAL A 122 5.97 -14.92 15.85
C VAL A 122 5.21 -14.84 17.17
N TRP A 123 4.06 -15.51 17.27
CA TRP A 123 3.28 -15.61 18.51
C TRP A 123 4.00 -16.42 19.61
N PRO A 124 4.02 -15.99 20.89
CA PRO A 124 3.37 -14.80 21.48
C PRO A 124 4.28 -13.55 21.56
N GLY A 125 4.62 -12.97 20.42
CA GLY A 125 5.41 -11.76 20.30
C GLY A 125 5.14 -11.05 18.98
N PHE A 126 6.05 -10.16 18.59
CA PHE A 126 5.97 -9.38 17.37
C PHE A 126 7.37 -9.22 16.75
N LEU A 127 7.40 -8.91 15.46
CA LEU A 127 8.58 -8.40 14.76
C LEU A 127 8.38 -6.92 14.53
N GLU A 128 9.45 -6.11 14.59
CA GLU A 128 9.32 -4.66 14.45
C GLU A 128 10.39 -4.03 13.55
N SER A 129 10.04 -2.87 13.02
CA SER A 129 10.93 -1.99 12.26
C SER A 129 11.91 -1.24 13.17
N ASN A 130 12.98 -0.68 12.61
CA ASN A 130 14.01 0.01 13.41
C ASN A 130 13.61 1.45 13.78
N THR A 131 12.75 2.08 12.98
CA THR A 131 12.39 3.48 13.15
C THR A 131 10.98 3.60 13.71
N GLN A 132 10.85 4.41 14.76
CA GLN A 132 9.56 4.85 15.28
C GLN A 132 8.88 5.73 14.22
N ILE A 133 7.63 5.41 13.88
CA ILE A 133 6.80 6.12 12.90
C ILE A 133 6.50 7.52 13.46
N PRO A 134 6.96 8.61 12.83
CA PRO A 134 6.64 9.96 13.30
C PRO A 134 5.13 10.22 13.31
N LEU A 135 4.68 10.98 14.31
CA LEU A 135 3.29 11.42 14.43
C LEU A 135 3.03 12.65 13.57
N ASP A 136 1.75 12.89 13.26
CA ASP A 136 1.26 14.10 12.61
C ASP A 136 1.82 14.35 11.19
N GLU A 137 2.33 13.31 10.53
CA GLU A 137 2.75 13.33 9.13
C GLU A 137 2.36 12.04 8.37
N TRP A 138 2.20 12.19 7.05
CA TRP A 138 1.93 11.08 6.15
C TRP A 138 3.20 10.28 5.88
N HIS A 139 3.15 8.98 6.15
CA HIS A 139 4.20 8.03 5.81
C HIS A 139 3.68 6.89 4.96
N HIS A 140 4.52 6.39 4.07
CA HIS A 140 4.24 5.13 3.39
C HIS A 140 4.92 3.99 4.14
N VAL A 141 4.13 3.06 4.66
CA VAL A 141 4.60 1.84 5.30
C VAL A 141 4.45 0.63 4.40
N ALA A 142 5.38 -0.31 4.50
CA ALA A 142 5.25 -1.60 3.85
C ALA A 142 5.92 -2.72 4.63
N ILE A 143 5.36 -3.92 4.53
CA ILE A 143 6.00 -5.16 4.92
C ILE A 143 6.03 -6.11 3.71
N THR A 144 7.18 -6.72 3.46
CA THR A 144 7.33 -7.80 2.49
C THR A 144 7.81 -9.07 3.19
N TRP A 145 7.32 -10.22 2.77
CA TRP A 145 7.77 -11.51 3.28
C TRP A 145 7.88 -12.52 2.14
N ASP A 146 9.06 -13.12 1.99
CA ASP A 146 9.39 -14.02 0.88
C ASP A 146 9.28 -15.51 1.21
N GLY A 147 8.68 -15.86 2.35
CA GLY A 147 8.63 -17.22 2.89
C GLY A 147 9.76 -17.53 3.87
N THR A 148 10.78 -16.64 3.96
CA THR A 148 11.95 -16.83 4.82
C THR A 148 12.39 -15.57 5.56
N THR A 149 12.21 -14.40 4.97
CA THR A 149 12.65 -13.11 5.51
C THR A 149 11.52 -12.11 5.42
N LEU A 150 11.17 -11.50 6.56
CA LEU A 150 10.23 -10.39 6.64
C LEU A 150 11.00 -9.09 6.68
N LYS A 151 10.61 -8.11 5.87
CA LYS A 151 11.28 -6.81 5.74
C LYS A 151 10.29 -5.68 5.92
N PHE A 152 10.69 -4.69 6.70
CA PHE A 152 9.93 -3.47 6.92
C PHE A 152 10.44 -2.36 6.01
N TYR A 153 9.55 -1.44 5.64
CA TYR A 153 9.90 -0.24 4.90
C TYR A 153 9.13 0.97 5.43
N LEU A 154 9.85 2.09 5.55
CA LEU A 154 9.30 3.42 5.84
C LEU A 154 9.70 4.37 4.71
N ASP A 155 8.72 5.03 4.10
CA ASP A 155 8.89 5.93 2.95
C ASP A 155 9.69 5.31 1.79
N GLY A 156 9.43 4.02 1.58
CA GLY A 156 10.07 3.18 0.56
C GLY A 156 11.53 2.81 0.85
N GLN A 157 12.10 3.22 1.98
CA GLN A 157 13.43 2.79 2.44
C GLN A 157 13.30 1.56 3.34
N ALA A 158 14.27 0.64 3.27
CA ALA A 158 14.25 -0.54 4.14
C ALA A 158 14.50 -0.10 5.59
N ASP A 159 13.70 -0.62 6.51
CA ASP A 159 13.68 -0.23 7.93
C ASP A 159 13.70 -1.44 8.88
N GLY A 160 14.51 -2.44 8.57
CA GLY A 160 14.67 -3.65 9.39
C GLY A 160 14.21 -4.92 8.68
N GLU A 161 14.76 -6.04 9.12
CA GLU A 161 14.41 -7.37 8.62
C GLU A 161 14.61 -8.44 9.69
N HIS A 162 13.81 -9.50 9.60
CA HIS A 162 13.81 -10.61 10.54
C HIS A 162 13.67 -11.93 9.79
N ALA A 163 14.27 -12.99 10.33
CA ALA A 163 14.04 -14.34 9.84
C ALA A 163 12.63 -14.80 10.24
N LEU A 164 11.83 -15.21 9.27
CA LEU A 164 10.50 -15.78 9.46
C LEU A 164 10.31 -16.90 8.45
N THR A 165 10.42 -18.15 8.90
CA THR A 165 10.38 -19.33 8.02
C THR A 165 9.13 -20.16 8.24
N GLY A 166 8.62 -20.74 7.15
CA GLY A 166 7.45 -21.62 7.17
C GLY A 166 6.20 -20.89 6.72
N PRO A 167 5.18 -21.60 6.22
CA PRO A 167 3.99 -20.95 5.69
C PRO A 167 3.23 -20.23 6.81
N LEU A 168 2.63 -19.09 6.50
CA LEU A 168 1.58 -18.54 7.35
C LEU A 168 0.33 -19.42 7.27
N GLY A 169 -0.43 -19.44 8.36
CA GLY A 169 -1.75 -20.05 8.36
C GLY A 169 -2.74 -19.24 7.51
N THR A 170 -3.85 -19.89 7.15
CA THR A 170 -4.99 -19.28 6.46
C THR A 170 -6.24 -19.44 7.32
N ASN A 171 -7.25 -18.63 7.07
CA ASN A 171 -8.51 -18.66 7.80
C ASN A 171 -9.64 -18.07 6.95
N ASP A 172 -10.88 -18.33 7.35
CA ASP A 172 -12.07 -17.81 6.67
C ASP A 172 -12.59 -16.51 7.32
N GLU A 173 -11.76 -15.83 8.14
CA GLU A 173 -12.14 -14.59 8.83
C GLU A 173 -11.99 -13.38 7.89
N PRO A 174 -12.78 -12.30 8.07
CA PRO A 174 -12.65 -11.09 7.26
C PRO A 174 -11.28 -10.42 7.42
N LEU A 175 -10.93 -9.62 6.42
CA LEU A 175 -9.83 -8.65 6.53
C LEU A 175 -10.38 -7.36 7.13
N HIS A 176 -9.71 -6.82 8.15
CA HIS A 176 -9.98 -5.50 8.70
C HIS A 176 -8.91 -4.50 8.26
N ILE A 177 -9.32 -3.27 7.98
CA ILE A 177 -8.43 -2.12 7.80
C ILE A 177 -8.79 -1.09 8.87
N GLY A 178 -7.82 -0.68 9.69
CA GLY A 178 -8.01 0.29 10.77
C GLY A 178 -8.42 -0.31 12.13
N ALA A 179 -8.55 -1.63 12.24
CA ALA A 179 -8.80 -2.32 13.50
C ALA A 179 -8.23 -3.74 13.48
N ASP A 180 -7.99 -4.28 14.67
CA ASP A 180 -7.67 -5.69 14.83
C ASP A 180 -8.91 -6.60 14.70
N PHE A 181 -8.73 -7.92 14.75
CA PHE A 181 -9.80 -8.92 14.67
C PHE A 181 -9.85 -9.76 15.95
N PRO A 182 -11.04 -9.97 16.55
CA PRO A 182 -12.37 -9.66 16.03
C PRO A 182 -12.81 -8.19 16.17
N GLY A 183 -11.90 -7.32 16.60
CA GLY A 183 -12.14 -5.91 16.91
C GLY A 183 -12.54 -5.71 18.39
N GLY A 184 -12.68 -4.45 18.81
CA GLY A 184 -13.24 -4.10 20.12
C GLY A 184 -12.40 -3.13 20.95
N ASP A 185 -11.08 -3.06 20.73
CA ASP A 185 -10.18 -2.21 21.52
C ASP A 185 -8.90 -1.73 20.79
N GLU A 186 -8.55 -2.28 19.62
CA GLU A 186 -7.31 -1.94 18.90
C GLU A 186 -7.54 -1.14 17.60
N PHE A 187 -8.14 0.05 17.74
CA PHE A 187 -8.52 0.91 16.61
C PHE A 187 -7.40 1.89 16.22
N TRP A 188 -7.30 2.17 14.92
CA TRP A 188 -6.38 3.17 14.38
C TRP A 188 -6.86 4.59 14.69
N ASN A 189 -5.96 5.43 15.22
CA ASN A 189 -6.21 6.85 15.44
C ASN A 189 -5.37 7.69 14.45
N GLY A 190 -5.99 8.18 13.39
CA GLY A 190 -5.34 8.92 12.32
C GLY A 190 -6.05 8.76 10.98
N ALA A 191 -5.28 8.59 9.91
CA ALA A 191 -5.82 8.33 8.59
C ALA A 191 -5.07 7.21 7.87
N ILE A 192 -5.78 6.48 7.00
CA ILE A 192 -5.22 5.43 6.15
C ILE A 192 -5.61 5.69 4.70
N ASP A 193 -4.66 5.52 3.79
CA ASP A 193 -4.87 5.63 2.36
C ASP A 193 -4.12 4.53 1.58
N GLU A 194 -4.55 4.26 0.34
CA GLU A 194 -3.83 3.44 -0.65
C GLU A 194 -3.35 2.07 -0.12
N VAL A 195 -4.22 1.35 0.58
CA VAL A 195 -3.92 0.01 1.10
C VAL A 195 -3.83 -0.97 -0.06
N LYS A 196 -2.71 -1.70 -0.17
CA LYS A 196 -2.45 -2.64 -1.26
C LYS A 196 -1.83 -3.93 -0.74
N LEU A 197 -2.35 -5.06 -1.21
CA LEU A 197 -1.91 -6.39 -0.83
C LEU A 197 -1.48 -7.16 -2.08
N TRP A 198 -0.35 -7.85 -2.01
CA TRP A 198 0.13 -8.76 -3.05
C TRP A 198 0.48 -10.12 -2.45
N ASN A 199 0.19 -11.20 -3.16
CA ASN A 199 0.59 -12.57 -2.79
C ASN A 199 2.03 -12.92 -3.20
N VAL A 200 2.90 -11.91 -3.34
CA VAL A 200 4.32 -12.03 -3.62
C VAL A 200 5.11 -11.03 -2.80
N ALA A 201 6.36 -11.35 -2.46
CA ALA A 201 7.30 -10.38 -1.93
C ALA A 201 7.76 -9.40 -3.02
N LEU A 202 7.44 -8.12 -2.85
CA LEU A 202 7.94 -7.06 -3.72
C LEU A 202 9.41 -6.75 -3.36
N SER A 203 10.19 -6.39 -4.38
CA SER A 203 11.51 -5.80 -4.15
C SER A 203 11.35 -4.35 -3.66
N GLN A 204 12.36 -3.80 -3.00
CA GLN A 204 12.34 -2.38 -2.59
C GLN A 204 12.03 -1.43 -3.75
N LYS A 205 12.53 -1.72 -4.96
CA LYS A 205 12.19 -0.93 -6.16
C LYS A 205 10.69 -0.95 -6.47
N HIS A 206 10.06 -2.12 -6.34
CA HIS A 206 8.61 -2.24 -6.50
C HIS A 206 7.86 -1.58 -5.35
N VAL A 207 8.33 -1.67 -4.10
CA VAL A 207 7.75 -0.92 -2.97
C VAL A 207 7.76 0.59 -3.25
N LYS A 208 8.90 1.13 -3.70
CA LYS A 208 8.98 2.54 -4.14
C LYS A 208 8.06 2.87 -5.32
N THR A 209 7.74 1.90 -6.17
CA THR A 209 6.79 2.10 -7.26
C THR A 209 5.35 2.12 -6.75
N ALA A 210 5.00 1.19 -5.86
CA ALA A 210 3.69 1.10 -5.21
C ALA A 210 3.36 2.36 -4.38
N MET A 211 4.38 2.96 -3.75
CA MET A 211 4.27 4.21 -3.00
C MET A 211 3.90 5.42 -3.87
N ASN A 212 4.40 5.48 -5.11
CA ASN A 212 4.31 6.67 -5.97
C ASN A 212 3.08 6.70 -6.90
N GLY A 213 1.97 6.06 -6.49
CA GLY A 213 0.66 6.19 -7.15
C GLY A 213 -0.08 4.86 -7.36
N HIS A 214 -1.16 4.91 -8.14
CA HIS A 214 -2.07 3.77 -8.38
C HIS A 214 -1.47 2.64 -9.24
N SER A 215 -0.26 2.82 -9.80
CA SER A 215 0.37 1.75 -10.58
C SER A 215 0.75 0.60 -9.65
N SER A 216 0.19 -0.57 -9.92
CA SER A 216 0.45 -1.77 -9.13
C SER A 216 1.56 -2.60 -9.81
N PRO A 217 2.81 -2.55 -9.33
CA PRO A 217 3.83 -3.49 -9.81
C PRO A 217 3.33 -4.92 -9.57
N ARG A 218 3.71 -5.86 -10.45
CA ARG A 218 3.25 -7.26 -10.34
C ARG A 218 1.71 -7.37 -10.26
N ALA A 219 0.96 -6.64 -11.08
CA ALA A 219 -0.51 -6.61 -11.05
C ALA A 219 -1.20 -8.00 -11.04
N ASN A 220 -0.62 -9.01 -11.69
CA ASN A 220 -1.16 -10.39 -11.66
C ASN A 220 -1.10 -11.07 -10.28
N ALA A 221 -0.34 -10.50 -9.34
CA ALA A 221 -0.17 -10.97 -7.98
C ALA A 221 -0.87 -10.04 -6.96
N LEU A 222 -1.60 -9.03 -7.44
CA LEU A 222 -2.33 -8.10 -6.57
C LEU A 222 -3.55 -8.82 -5.99
N ALA A 223 -3.59 -8.91 -4.67
CA ALA A 223 -4.68 -9.52 -3.90
C ALA A 223 -5.81 -8.51 -3.66
N GLY A 224 -5.49 -7.25 -3.41
CA GLY A 224 -6.47 -6.18 -3.23
C GLY A 224 -5.83 -4.80 -3.27
N ILE A 225 -6.60 -3.79 -3.64
CA ILE A 225 -6.21 -2.37 -3.58
C ILE A 225 -7.41 -1.51 -3.20
N TRP A 226 -7.32 -0.81 -2.08
CA TRP A 226 -8.33 0.12 -1.59
C TRP A 226 -7.71 1.52 -1.52
N THR A 227 -8.13 2.38 -2.45
CA THR A 227 -7.56 3.72 -2.66
C THR A 227 -8.27 4.81 -1.89
N PHE A 228 -9.33 4.46 -1.16
CA PHE A 228 -10.20 5.36 -0.40
C PHE A 228 -10.70 6.60 -1.16
N GLY A 229 -10.77 6.51 -2.49
CA GLY A 229 -11.13 7.61 -3.39
C GLY A 229 -12.64 7.85 -3.51
N GLU A 230 -13.47 7.10 -2.77
CA GLU A 230 -14.92 7.21 -2.78
C GLU A 230 -15.43 8.54 -2.18
N GLY A 231 -14.75 9.02 -1.14
CA GLY A 231 -14.99 10.33 -0.50
C GLY A 231 -16.36 10.50 0.15
N SER A 232 -17.21 9.46 0.17
CA SER A 232 -18.54 9.48 0.79
C SER A 232 -19.15 8.08 0.87
N GLY A 233 -20.16 7.92 1.73
CA GLY A 233 -20.86 6.66 1.92
C GLY A 233 -20.02 5.64 2.71
N THR A 234 -20.44 4.38 2.67
CA THR A 234 -19.82 3.29 3.43
C THR A 234 -19.18 2.22 2.56
N ALA A 235 -19.25 2.33 1.23
CA ALA A 235 -18.63 1.36 0.33
C ALA A 235 -17.14 1.65 0.20
N VAL A 236 -16.31 0.61 0.25
CA VAL A 236 -14.86 0.69 0.04
C VAL A 236 -14.51 -0.27 -1.10
N ASN A 237 -14.27 0.25 -2.29
CA ASN A 237 -14.15 -0.61 -3.48
C ASN A 237 -12.73 -1.17 -3.62
N ASP A 238 -12.62 -2.47 -3.89
CA ASP A 238 -11.38 -3.07 -4.34
C ASP A 238 -11.16 -2.75 -5.83
N ARG A 239 -10.08 -2.04 -6.14
CA ARG A 239 -9.70 -1.69 -7.53
C ARG A 239 -8.89 -2.80 -8.22
N SER A 240 -8.70 -3.94 -7.57
CA SER A 240 -8.10 -5.13 -8.17
C SER A 240 -9.09 -5.90 -9.04
N THR A 241 -8.67 -7.05 -9.58
CA THR A 241 -9.56 -7.95 -10.31
C THR A 241 -10.31 -8.94 -9.42
N ASN A 242 -10.08 -8.92 -8.10
CA ASN A 242 -10.61 -9.92 -7.16
C ASN A 242 -11.95 -9.52 -6.55
N ASN A 243 -12.37 -8.26 -6.65
CA ASN A 243 -13.62 -7.72 -6.11
C ASN A 243 -13.77 -7.96 -4.60
N ASN A 244 -12.68 -7.78 -3.85
CA ASN A 244 -12.68 -7.84 -2.40
C ASN A 244 -13.22 -6.52 -1.81
N ASP A 245 -14.43 -6.12 -2.22
CA ASP A 245 -15.05 -4.88 -1.77
C ASP A 245 -15.34 -4.95 -0.27
N GLY A 246 -15.07 -3.85 0.42
CA GLY A 246 -15.31 -3.68 1.84
C GLY A 246 -16.47 -2.75 2.16
N VAL A 247 -16.81 -2.71 3.44
CA VAL A 247 -17.82 -1.80 4.00
C VAL A 247 -17.25 -1.15 5.25
N LEU A 248 -17.44 0.17 5.37
CA LEU A 248 -17.10 0.95 6.55
C LEU A 248 -18.03 0.60 7.71
N VAL A 249 -17.44 0.37 8.86
CA VAL A 249 -18.09 0.18 10.17
C VAL A 249 -17.72 1.37 11.05
N GLY A 250 -18.66 1.80 11.90
CA GLY A 250 -18.50 2.98 12.75
C GLY A 250 -19.07 4.24 12.10
N ASP A 251 -18.54 5.39 12.51
CA ASP A 251 -18.87 6.73 12.01
C ASP A 251 -17.66 7.46 11.39
N ALA A 252 -16.62 6.70 11.03
CA ALA A 252 -15.46 7.16 10.29
C ALA A 252 -15.81 8.05 9.10
N THR A 253 -14.90 8.99 8.84
CA THR A 253 -15.10 10.06 7.87
C THR A 253 -14.06 10.00 6.76
N TRP A 254 -14.32 10.72 5.68
CA TRP A 254 -13.39 10.86 4.57
C TRP A 254 -12.65 12.20 4.71
N THR A 255 -11.34 12.21 4.52
CA THR A 255 -10.48 13.41 4.62
C THR A 255 -9.65 13.63 3.36
N ASP A 256 -9.22 14.88 3.11
CA ASP A 256 -8.28 15.27 2.04
C ASP A 256 -6.81 15.30 2.52
#